data_AF-A0A8U0PHP1-F1
#
_entry.id   AF-A0A8U0PHP1-F1
#
_cell.length_a   1.000
_cell.length_b   1.000
_cell.length_c   1.000
_cell.angle_alpha   90.00
_cell.angle_beta   90.00
_cell.angle_gamma   90.00
#
_symmetry.space_group_name_H-M   'P 1'
#
loop_
_entity.id
_entity.type
_entity.pdbx_description
1 polymer ?
#
loop_
_entity_poly.entity_id
_entity_poly.type
_entity_poly.pdbx_seq_one_letter_code
_entity_poly.pdbx_strand_id
1 'polypeptide(L)'
;MWCVPHPIKSDHTLVLLDTEGLGDVEKGDDSNDNWIFSLAVLLSSALVYNSMGTIDNYALEKLHYVTELTDLIKVKSVEGDVDESADYVRFFPSFVWTVRDFGLDLKLDGKPITAHQYLDNALKLKPGTSKKIVQYNLPRDCLRKFFSPRWCFVFERPANSEKMKRMEELTDADLEPSFVMQSRDFCDHIFKEVKTKTMIGGLKVTGKMLGNLTEMYVDMIRSGQVPCLDNAVVALAQIENSSAIEKAKAYYQQSMAKLVVFPTETQQQLSMVHASMEREAVAIFMNSSFKDEDQKYQKELMKALQEVYSTICEKNSQESQRACTHIIEHIFAPLKVQLTNGSYMTPGGYKHYCDDLKMMTSEYRSTGGKGVKAEEVLKKYLNDKESTGQAILSADQSLTEAELRAEEEKAKREASEQEKRTMEEQIKVQELLMDDQKRTYEEHKKQLLEKMEADKENAKVEYNRVLEAKLKEKEDLLKEGFHCKAQEMEAQIKDLRMEQEEQEKAKPSIWKQALDNIGTAALMIPGWGKLIGVGMKVGSHFMK
;
A
#
# COMPACT_ATOMS: atom_id res chain seq x y z
N MET A 1 -26.39 1.86 5.22
CA MET A 1 -25.64 1.41 4.02
C MET A 1 -25.91 -0.06 3.78
N TRP A 2 -25.85 -0.51 2.52
CA TRP A 2 -25.90 -1.92 2.15
C TRP A 2 -24.74 -2.25 1.20
N CYS A 3 -23.86 -3.18 1.61
CA CYS A 3 -22.72 -3.62 0.81
C CYS A 3 -23.02 -4.98 0.17
N VAL A 4 -22.94 -5.04 -1.16
CA VAL A 4 -23.18 -6.26 -1.94
C VAL A 4 -22.10 -6.45 -2.99
N PRO A 5 -21.81 -7.69 -3.44
CA PRO A 5 -20.93 -7.90 -4.59
C PRO A 5 -21.44 -7.12 -5.81
N HIS A 6 -20.54 -6.48 -6.55
CA HIS A 6 -20.96 -5.76 -7.74
C HIS A 6 -21.42 -6.77 -8.81
N PRO A 7 -22.60 -6.60 -9.43
CA PRO A 7 -23.20 -7.62 -10.31
C PRO A 7 -22.41 -7.87 -11.61
N ILE A 8 -21.71 -6.86 -12.12
CA ILE A 8 -20.89 -6.94 -13.35
C ILE A 8 -19.37 -7.05 -13.07
N LYS A 9 -18.84 -6.38 -12.04
CA LYS A 9 -17.40 -6.24 -11.76
C LYS A 9 -17.00 -7.17 -10.61
N SER A 10 -16.40 -8.32 -10.92
CA SER A 10 -16.14 -9.39 -9.94
C SER A 10 -15.17 -9.02 -8.81
N ASP A 11 -14.30 -8.04 -9.02
CA ASP A 11 -13.32 -7.52 -8.08
C ASP A 11 -13.80 -6.27 -7.30
N HIS A 12 -15.09 -5.91 -7.42
CA HIS A 12 -15.66 -4.72 -6.82
C HIS A 12 -16.84 -5.03 -5.88
N THR A 13 -17.04 -4.14 -4.91
CA THR A 13 -18.22 -4.10 -4.02
C THR A 13 -19.09 -2.90 -4.40
N LEU A 14 -20.39 -3.12 -4.57
CA LEU A 14 -21.38 -2.06 -4.69
C LEU A 14 -21.85 -1.67 -3.28
N VAL A 15 -21.71 -0.38 -2.95
CA VAL A 15 -22.18 0.19 -1.68
C VAL A 15 -23.37 1.08 -1.96
N LEU A 16 -24.54 0.70 -1.45
CA LEU A 16 -25.77 1.48 -1.53
C LEU A 16 -25.91 2.33 -0.26
N LEU A 17 -25.91 3.65 -0.44
CA LEU A 17 -26.12 4.64 0.63
C LEU A 17 -27.52 5.21 0.46
N ASP A 18 -28.44 4.77 1.31
CA ASP A 18 -29.77 5.36 1.43
C ASP A 18 -29.74 6.45 2.51
N THR A 19 -30.34 7.60 2.22
CA THR A 19 -30.30 8.78 3.08
C THR A 19 -31.68 9.07 3.64
N GLU A 20 -31.73 9.86 4.72
CA GLU A 20 -32.98 10.44 5.16
C GLU A 20 -33.59 11.36 4.08
N GLY A 21 -34.92 11.51 4.10
CA GLY A 21 -35.64 12.38 3.18
C GLY A 21 -35.44 13.84 3.55
N LEU A 22 -34.97 14.64 2.58
CA LEU A 22 -34.73 16.07 2.75
C LEU A 22 -36.07 16.83 2.95
N GLY A 23 -36.10 17.76 3.91
CA GLY A 23 -37.24 18.64 4.18
C GLY A 23 -38.36 18.00 5.01
N ASP A 24 -38.05 17.04 5.88
CA ASP A 24 -39.02 16.46 6.82
C ASP A 24 -39.39 17.47 7.93
N VAL A 25 -40.64 17.94 7.87
CA VAL A 25 -41.18 19.00 8.75
C VAL A 25 -41.25 18.56 10.22
N GLU A 26 -41.35 17.26 10.50
CA GLU A 26 -41.46 16.75 11.88
C GLU A 26 -40.10 16.59 12.58
N LYS A 27 -38.98 16.71 11.85
CA LYS A 27 -37.65 16.32 12.34
C LYS A 27 -36.61 17.43 12.46
N GLY A 28 -36.96 18.65 12.05
CA GLY A 28 -36.37 19.90 12.51
C GLY A 28 -34.84 19.99 12.53
N ASP A 29 -34.25 20.40 11.42
CA ASP A 29 -33.24 21.49 11.28
C ASP A 29 -32.66 21.39 9.86
N ASP A 30 -32.90 22.40 9.01
CA ASP A 30 -32.38 22.48 7.64
C ASP A 30 -30.83 22.28 7.59
N SER A 31 -30.16 22.55 8.71
CA SER A 31 -28.72 22.30 8.92
C SER A 31 -28.32 20.82 8.77
N ASN A 32 -29.13 19.88 9.27
CA ASN A 32 -28.80 18.45 9.19
C ASN A 32 -28.96 17.91 7.77
N ASP A 33 -29.97 18.37 7.04
CA ASP A 33 -30.21 18.00 5.64
C ASP A 33 -29.02 18.39 4.74
N ASN A 34 -28.49 19.59 4.97
CA ASN A 34 -27.27 20.10 4.34
C ASN A 34 -26.07 19.17 4.57
N TRP A 35 -25.87 18.69 5.80
CA TRP A 35 -24.79 17.76 6.11
C TRP A 35 -25.00 16.36 5.54
N ILE A 36 -26.23 15.83 5.56
CA ILE A 36 -26.57 14.54 4.96
C ILE A 36 -26.29 14.58 3.45
N PHE A 37 -26.70 15.65 2.78
CA PHE A 37 -26.44 15.86 1.36
C PHE A 37 -24.94 15.97 1.08
N SER A 38 -24.20 16.75 1.87
CA SER A 38 -22.75 16.91 1.73
C SER A 38 -22.00 15.60 1.93
N LEU A 39 -22.37 14.80 2.94
CA LEU A 39 -21.81 13.46 3.16
C LEU A 39 -22.12 12.51 2.01
N ALA A 40 -23.34 12.54 1.47
CA ALA A 40 -23.70 11.75 0.30
C ALA A 40 -22.83 12.10 -0.92
N VAL A 41 -22.54 13.39 -1.15
CA VAL A 41 -21.59 13.85 -2.18
C VAL A 41 -20.18 13.33 -1.91
N LEU A 42 -19.66 13.50 -0.70
CA LEU A 42 -18.29 13.12 -0.35
C LEU A 42 -18.04 11.62 -0.45
N LEU A 43 -18.99 10.79 -0.02
CA LEU A 43 -18.83 9.35 0.12
C LEU A 43 -19.21 8.55 -1.14
N SER A 44 -19.99 9.12 -2.06
CA SER A 44 -20.48 8.41 -3.25
C SER A 44 -19.62 8.62 -4.50
N SER A 45 -19.71 7.66 -5.44
CA SER A 45 -19.25 7.84 -6.84
C SER A 45 -20.35 8.32 -7.78
N ALA A 46 -21.60 8.09 -7.39
CA ALA A 46 -22.79 8.52 -8.11
C ALA A 46 -23.79 9.01 -7.06
N LEU A 47 -24.20 10.26 -7.19
CA LEU A 47 -25.26 10.85 -6.39
C LEU A 47 -26.57 10.72 -7.17
N VAL A 48 -27.48 9.90 -6.64
CA VAL A 48 -28.81 9.73 -7.22
C VAL A 48 -29.77 10.68 -6.51
N TYR A 49 -30.14 11.77 -7.18
CA TYR A 49 -31.16 12.69 -6.68
C TYR A 49 -32.54 12.25 -7.20
N ASN A 50 -33.45 11.95 -6.29
CA ASN A 50 -34.78 11.42 -6.60
C ASN A 50 -35.87 12.44 -6.29
N SER A 51 -36.69 12.78 -7.28
CA SER A 51 -37.81 13.71 -7.13
C SER A 51 -39.07 13.19 -7.81
N MET A 52 -40.25 13.63 -7.38
CA MET A 52 -41.53 13.32 -8.05
C MET A 52 -41.93 14.41 -9.05
N GLY A 53 -42.58 14.01 -10.14
CA GLY A 53 -43.22 14.90 -11.10
C GLY A 53 -42.30 15.33 -12.24
N THR A 54 -41.90 16.60 -12.27
CA THR A 54 -41.16 17.21 -13.38
C THR A 54 -40.03 18.10 -12.86
N ILE A 55 -38.99 18.31 -13.67
CA ILE A 55 -37.91 19.25 -13.36
C ILE A 55 -38.36 20.66 -13.75
N ASP A 56 -39.11 21.30 -12.86
CA ASP A 56 -39.49 22.71 -12.96
C ASP A 56 -38.53 23.60 -12.14
N ASN A 57 -38.84 24.90 -12.07
CA ASN A 57 -38.01 25.81 -11.28
C ASN A 57 -38.08 25.51 -9.78
N TYR A 58 -39.21 25.02 -9.29
CA TYR A 58 -39.38 24.72 -7.88
C TYR A 58 -38.55 23.49 -7.48
N ALA A 59 -38.49 22.47 -8.34
CA ALA A 59 -37.62 21.30 -8.14
C ALA A 59 -36.13 21.68 -8.09
N LEU A 60 -35.71 22.68 -8.88
CA LEU A 60 -34.35 23.20 -8.87
C LEU A 60 -34.07 24.15 -7.71
N GLU A 61 -35.06 24.93 -7.26
CA GLU A 61 -34.96 25.75 -6.05
C GLU A 61 -34.86 24.86 -4.79
N LYS A 62 -35.59 23.74 -4.74
CA LYS A 62 -35.42 22.72 -3.70
C LYS A 62 -34.01 22.15 -3.64
N LEU A 63 -33.29 22.18 -4.75
CA LEU A 63 -31.91 21.74 -4.86
C LEU A 63 -30.89 22.79 -4.36
N HIS A 64 -31.33 23.79 -3.58
CA HIS A 64 -30.47 24.80 -2.95
C HIS A 64 -29.28 24.21 -2.16
N TYR A 65 -29.39 22.98 -1.65
CA TYR A 65 -28.28 22.22 -1.06
C TYR A 65 -27.00 22.23 -1.93
N VAL A 66 -27.15 22.17 -3.26
CA VAL A 66 -26.00 22.21 -4.18
C VAL A 66 -25.33 23.58 -4.22
N THR A 67 -26.07 24.64 -3.93
CA THR A 67 -25.52 26.01 -3.87
C THR A 67 -24.74 26.26 -2.58
N GLU A 68 -25.01 25.48 -1.54
CA GLU A 68 -24.33 25.56 -0.23
C GLU A 68 -23.13 24.60 -0.12
N LEU A 69 -22.93 23.69 -1.09
CA LEU A 69 -21.82 22.73 -1.06
C LEU A 69 -20.45 23.39 -0.94
N THR A 70 -20.25 24.58 -1.52
CA THR A 70 -18.98 25.32 -1.42
C THR A 70 -18.72 25.86 -0.03
N ASP A 71 -19.76 26.05 0.78
CA ASP A 71 -19.64 26.49 2.18
C ASP A 71 -19.47 25.28 3.12
N LEU A 72 -19.94 24.10 2.69
CA LEU A 72 -19.97 22.86 3.47
C LEU A 72 -18.86 21.85 3.11
N ILE A 73 -18.13 22.07 2.02
CA ILE A 73 -17.02 21.22 1.59
C ILE A 73 -15.87 22.10 1.11
N LYS A 74 -14.69 21.93 1.71
CA LYS A 74 -13.45 22.53 1.20
C LYS A 74 -12.65 21.50 0.42
N VAL A 75 -12.13 21.86 -0.75
CA VAL A 75 -11.24 20.94 -1.48
C VAL A 75 -9.80 21.12 -1.02
N LYS A 76 -9.32 22.37 -0.96
CA LYS A 76 -7.96 22.72 -0.56
C LYS A 76 -7.88 23.21 0.87
N SER A 77 -6.74 22.94 1.53
CA SER A 77 -6.49 23.37 2.91
C SER A 77 -5.94 24.80 3.04
N VAL A 78 -5.44 25.38 1.94
CA VAL A 78 -4.86 26.72 1.91
C VAL A 78 -5.88 27.71 1.37
N GLU A 79 -6.17 28.77 2.14
CA GLU A 79 -7.05 29.84 1.69
C GLU A 79 -6.36 30.67 0.60
N GLY A 80 -6.97 30.71 -0.58
CA GLY A 80 -6.58 31.55 -1.71
C GLY A 80 -7.79 31.80 -2.60
N ASP A 81 -7.78 32.93 -3.31
CA ASP A 81 -8.85 33.37 -4.23
C ASP A 81 -8.85 32.57 -5.55
N VAL A 82 -8.57 31.26 -5.45
CA VAL A 82 -8.40 30.35 -6.60
C VAL A 82 -9.69 29.59 -6.81
N ASP A 83 -10.20 29.60 -8.03
CA ASP A 83 -11.41 28.89 -8.45
C ASP A 83 -11.24 27.36 -8.30
N GLU A 84 -11.84 26.79 -7.25
CA GLU A 84 -11.81 25.36 -6.92
C GLU A 84 -12.73 24.51 -7.83
N SER A 85 -13.42 25.09 -8.82
CA SER A 85 -14.35 24.35 -9.70
C SER A 85 -13.72 23.17 -10.43
N ALA A 86 -12.43 23.25 -10.78
CA ALA A 86 -11.71 22.13 -11.36
C ALA A 86 -11.55 20.97 -10.38
N ASP A 87 -11.32 21.28 -9.11
CA ASP A 87 -11.15 20.29 -8.06
C ASP A 87 -12.49 19.65 -7.66
N TYR A 88 -13.58 20.42 -7.65
CA TYR A 88 -14.93 19.86 -7.43
C TYR A 88 -15.29 18.81 -8.48
N VAL A 89 -15.11 19.09 -9.78
CA VAL A 89 -15.35 18.11 -10.86
C VAL A 89 -14.52 16.83 -10.69
N ARG A 90 -13.32 16.97 -10.12
CA ARG A 90 -12.39 15.86 -9.93
C ARG A 90 -12.87 14.87 -8.86
N PHE A 91 -13.57 15.34 -7.82
CA PHE A 91 -13.90 14.50 -6.65
C PHE A 91 -15.39 14.27 -6.44
N PHE A 92 -16.23 15.14 -7.01
CA PHE A 92 -17.66 15.00 -6.89
C PHE A 92 -18.16 13.84 -7.74
N PRO A 93 -19.22 13.17 -7.28
CA PRO A 93 -19.77 12.02 -7.96
C PRO A 93 -20.35 12.41 -9.33
N SER A 94 -20.60 11.42 -10.16
CA SER A 94 -21.57 11.60 -11.26
C SER A 94 -22.94 11.93 -10.68
N PHE A 95 -23.69 12.84 -11.31
CA PHE A 95 -25.03 13.21 -10.84
C PHE A 95 -26.09 12.49 -11.66
N VAL A 96 -27.03 11.83 -11.01
CA VAL A 96 -28.13 11.12 -11.67
C VAL A 96 -29.45 11.64 -11.13
N TRP A 97 -30.22 12.33 -11.96
CA TRP A 97 -31.56 12.77 -11.60
C TRP A 97 -32.57 11.68 -11.97
N THR A 98 -33.25 11.13 -10.97
CA THR A 98 -34.35 10.19 -11.14
C THR A 98 -35.68 10.91 -10.90
N VAL A 99 -36.53 10.96 -11.92
CA VAL A 99 -37.81 11.67 -11.88
C VAL A 99 -38.94 10.64 -11.85
N ARG A 100 -39.55 10.48 -10.68
CA ARG A 100 -40.64 9.54 -10.41
C ARG A 100 -41.98 10.10 -10.86
N ASP A 101 -42.91 9.22 -11.21
CA ASP A 101 -44.27 9.57 -11.63
C ASP A 101 -44.29 10.62 -12.75
N PHE A 102 -43.40 10.44 -13.74
CA PHE A 102 -43.23 11.37 -14.84
C PHE A 102 -44.46 11.37 -15.75
N GLY A 103 -45.15 12.50 -15.81
CA GLY A 103 -46.43 12.65 -16.53
C GLY A 103 -46.36 13.44 -17.84
N LEU A 104 -45.16 13.80 -18.31
CA LEU A 104 -44.99 14.56 -19.55
C LEU A 104 -44.55 13.66 -20.70
N ASP A 105 -44.94 14.01 -21.92
CA ASP A 105 -44.30 13.50 -23.12
C ASP A 105 -42.88 14.07 -23.22
N LEU A 106 -41.87 13.22 -23.41
CA LEU A 106 -40.51 13.65 -23.73
C LEU A 106 -40.43 14.21 -25.15
N LYS A 107 -41.01 15.40 -25.35
CA LYS A 107 -40.99 16.15 -26.61
C LYS A 107 -40.56 17.59 -26.36
N LEU A 108 -39.70 18.10 -27.24
CA LEU A 108 -39.32 19.52 -27.30
C LEU A 108 -39.57 20.01 -28.73
N ASP A 109 -40.32 21.10 -28.87
CA ASP A 109 -40.74 21.65 -30.17
C ASP A 109 -41.39 20.60 -31.08
N GLY A 110 -42.18 19.69 -30.50
CA GLY A 110 -42.87 18.60 -31.19
C GLY A 110 -41.98 17.41 -31.59
N LYS A 111 -40.65 17.47 -31.34
CA LYS A 111 -39.72 16.37 -31.63
C LYS A 111 -39.47 15.52 -30.38
N PRO A 112 -39.39 14.19 -30.49
CA PRO A 112 -39.04 13.33 -29.37
C PRO A 112 -37.62 13.64 -28.89
N ILE A 113 -37.44 13.69 -27.57
CA ILE A 113 -36.15 13.90 -26.91
C ILE A 113 -35.86 12.77 -25.93
N THR A 114 -34.59 12.59 -25.58
CA THR A 114 -34.20 11.66 -24.50
C THR A 114 -34.37 12.31 -23.13
N ALA A 115 -34.43 11.51 -22.05
CA ALA A 115 -34.42 12.03 -20.68
C ALA A 115 -33.15 12.86 -20.38
N HIS A 116 -32.02 12.50 -20.98
CA HIS A 116 -30.78 13.29 -20.89
C HIS A 116 -30.94 14.68 -21.52
N GLN A 117 -31.50 14.76 -22.74
CA GLN A 117 -31.80 16.04 -23.39
C GLN A 117 -32.84 16.86 -22.62
N TYR A 118 -33.78 16.20 -21.93
CA TYR A 118 -34.72 16.87 -21.04
C TYR A 118 -34.02 17.55 -19.86
N LEU A 119 -33.06 16.87 -19.22
CA LEU A 119 -32.24 17.46 -18.15
C LEU A 119 -31.37 18.61 -18.68
N ASP A 120 -30.68 18.42 -19.82
CA ASP A 120 -29.87 19.48 -20.41
C ASP A 120 -30.72 20.74 -20.69
N ASN A 121 -31.94 20.55 -21.18
CA ASN A 121 -32.87 21.66 -21.40
C ASN A 121 -33.31 22.34 -20.09
N ALA A 122 -33.57 21.56 -19.02
CA ALA A 122 -33.93 22.11 -17.71
C ALA A 122 -32.78 22.92 -17.07
N LEU A 123 -31.53 22.56 -17.38
CA LEU A 123 -30.31 23.23 -16.88
C LEU A 123 -29.82 24.39 -17.75
N LYS A 124 -30.53 24.73 -18.84
CA LYS A 124 -30.21 25.91 -19.65
C LYS A 124 -30.28 27.18 -18.83
N LEU A 125 -29.25 28.01 -19.00
CA LEU A 125 -29.16 29.29 -18.32
C LEU A 125 -29.98 30.34 -19.06
N LYS A 126 -30.41 31.37 -18.33
CA LYS A 126 -31.07 32.56 -18.90
C LYS A 126 -30.08 33.72 -19.03
N PRO A 127 -30.08 34.45 -20.15
CA PRO A 127 -29.22 35.62 -20.32
C PRO A 127 -29.73 36.79 -19.48
N GLY A 128 -28.81 37.60 -18.96
CA GLY A 128 -29.10 38.82 -18.18
C GLY A 128 -28.55 38.78 -16.75
N THR A 129 -28.55 39.93 -16.09
CA THR A 129 -27.90 40.14 -14.78
C THR A 129 -28.88 40.54 -13.67
N SER A 130 -30.19 40.51 -13.94
CA SER A 130 -31.19 40.83 -12.91
C SER A 130 -31.16 39.82 -11.75
N LYS A 131 -31.51 40.25 -10.54
CA LYS A 131 -31.53 39.39 -9.34
C LYS A 131 -32.31 38.08 -9.56
N LYS A 132 -33.46 38.14 -10.25
CA LYS A 132 -34.27 36.96 -10.56
C LYS A 132 -33.55 35.98 -11.50
N ILE A 133 -32.79 36.50 -12.47
CA ILE A 133 -32.03 35.68 -13.41
C ILE A 133 -30.83 35.03 -12.70
N VAL A 134 -30.15 35.78 -11.83
CA VAL A 134 -29.05 35.25 -11.01
C VAL A 134 -29.55 34.10 -10.13
N GLN A 135 -30.67 34.29 -9.40
CA GLN A 135 -31.27 33.24 -8.57
C GLN A 135 -31.70 32.01 -9.39
N TYR A 136 -32.28 32.21 -10.58
CA TYR A 136 -32.63 31.11 -11.49
C TYR A 136 -31.38 30.35 -11.98
N ASN A 137 -30.31 31.07 -12.31
CA ASN A 137 -29.11 30.49 -12.89
C ASN A 137 -28.22 29.80 -11.83
N LEU A 138 -28.23 30.25 -10.58
CA LEU A 138 -27.32 29.76 -9.53
C LEU A 138 -27.33 28.22 -9.35
N PRO A 139 -28.45 27.56 -9.04
CA PRO A 139 -28.44 26.10 -8.86
C PRO A 139 -28.07 25.34 -10.13
N ARG A 140 -28.42 25.89 -11.31
CA ARG A 140 -28.07 25.31 -12.62
C ARG A 140 -26.58 25.40 -12.89
N ASP A 141 -25.99 26.56 -12.57
CA ASP A 141 -24.56 26.81 -12.73
C ASP A 141 -23.75 25.90 -11.80
N CYS A 142 -24.16 25.76 -10.53
CA CYS A 142 -23.53 24.85 -9.59
C CYS A 142 -23.63 23.39 -10.05
N LEU A 143 -24.80 22.92 -10.49
CA LEU A 143 -24.95 21.56 -11.04
C LEU A 143 -24.04 21.31 -12.25
N ARG A 144 -23.97 22.27 -13.18
CA ARG A 144 -23.13 22.18 -14.38
C ARG A 144 -21.65 22.20 -14.05
N LYS A 145 -21.25 23.02 -13.07
CA LYS A 145 -19.85 23.20 -12.64
C LYS A 145 -19.34 22.07 -11.78
N PHE A 146 -20.12 21.55 -10.84
CA PHE A 146 -19.62 20.61 -9.83
C PHE A 146 -19.74 19.15 -10.25
N PHE A 147 -20.77 18.80 -11.02
CA PHE A 147 -21.07 17.41 -11.35
C PHE A 147 -20.89 17.15 -12.84
N SER A 148 -19.96 16.28 -13.22
CA SER A 148 -19.81 15.80 -14.60
C SER A 148 -19.24 14.38 -14.64
N PRO A 149 -19.92 13.41 -15.29
CA PRO A 149 -21.13 13.55 -16.11
C PRO A 149 -22.43 13.67 -15.30
N ARG A 150 -23.50 14.11 -15.98
CA ARG A 150 -24.88 14.24 -15.45
C ARG A 150 -25.83 13.37 -16.26
N TRP A 151 -26.71 12.63 -15.59
CA TRP A 151 -27.66 11.71 -16.22
C TRP A 151 -29.07 11.94 -15.71
N CYS A 152 -30.06 11.52 -16.49
CA CYS A 152 -31.47 11.66 -16.15
C CYS A 152 -32.23 10.41 -16.56
N PHE A 153 -33.05 9.92 -15.63
CA PHE A 153 -33.97 8.81 -15.84
C PHE A 153 -35.36 9.25 -15.41
N VAL A 154 -36.34 9.02 -16.26
CA VAL A 154 -37.75 9.26 -15.95
C VAL A 154 -38.44 7.92 -15.73
N PHE A 155 -39.31 7.88 -14.72
CA PHE A 155 -40.05 6.69 -14.36
C PHE A 155 -41.54 7.00 -14.45
N GLU A 156 -42.25 6.21 -15.23
CA GLU A 156 -43.70 6.20 -15.18
C GLU A 156 -44.18 5.69 -13.82
N ARG A 157 -45.45 5.94 -13.53
CA ARG A 157 -46.02 5.50 -12.25
C ARG A 157 -45.98 3.97 -12.17
N PRO A 158 -45.41 3.36 -11.12
CA PRO A 158 -45.15 1.92 -11.09
C PRO A 158 -46.40 1.04 -11.17
N ALA A 159 -47.49 1.51 -10.54
CA ALA A 159 -48.78 0.84 -10.52
C ALA A 159 -49.89 1.84 -10.18
N ASN A 160 -51.14 1.38 -10.29
CA ASN A 160 -52.30 2.17 -9.86
C ASN A 160 -52.31 2.42 -8.33
N SER A 161 -53.09 3.41 -7.89
CA SER A 161 -53.14 3.84 -6.48
C SER A 161 -53.49 2.73 -5.47
N GLU A 162 -54.23 1.69 -5.87
CA GLU A 162 -54.58 0.59 -4.96
C GLU A 162 -53.41 -0.37 -4.76
N LYS A 163 -52.74 -0.76 -5.86
CA LYS A 163 -51.54 -1.60 -5.82
C LYS A 163 -50.39 -0.91 -5.10
N MET A 164 -50.21 0.40 -5.31
CA MET A 164 -49.16 1.19 -4.67
C MET A 164 -49.21 1.13 -3.12
N LYS A 165 -50.37 0.89 -2.51
CA LYS A 165 -50.49 0.73 -1.04
C LYS A 165 -49.86 -0.56 -0.51
N ARG A 166 -49.61 -1.54 -1.38
CA ARG A 166 -49.05 -2.86 -1.05
C ARG A 166 -47.80 -3.12 -1.89
N MET A 167 -47.01 -2.09 -2.15
CA MET A 167 -45.87 -2.13 -3.07
C MET A 167 -44.86 -3.24 -2.73
N GLU A 168 -44.64 -3.51 -1.44
CA GLU A 168 -43.73 -4.56 -0.96
C GLU A 168 -44.19 -6.00 -1.31
N GLU A 169 -45.47 -6.19 -1.61
CA GLU A 169 -46.06 -7.48 -1.99
C GLU A 169 -46.03 -7.72 -3.51
N LEU A 170 -45.75 -6.68 -4.31
CA LEU A 170 -45.83 -6.73 -5.76
C LEU A 170 -44.57 -7.34 -6.38
N THR A 171 -44.77 -8.10 -7.46
CA THR A 171 -43.68 -8.58 -8.33
C THR A 171 -43.52 -7.70 -9.57
N ASP A 172 -42.42 -7.85 -10.31
CA ASP A 172 -42.23 -7.20 -11.62
C ASP A 172 -43.43 -7.39 -12.57
N ALA A 173 -44.13 -8.53 -12.49
CA ALA A 173 -45.29 -8.82 -13.34
C ALA A 173 -46.55 -8.01 -12.95
N ASP A 174 -46.60 -7.46 -11.74
CA ASP A 174 -47.73 -6.68 -11.23
C ASP A 174 -47.61 -5.18 -11.53
N LEU A 175 -46.42 -4.75 -11.96
CA LEU A 175 -46.04 -3.37 -12.25
C LEU A 175 -46.25 -3.02 -13.73
N GLU A 176 -46.27 -1.72 -14.03
CA GLU A 176 -46.32 -1.24 -15.41
C GLU A 176 -45.06 -1.67 -16.19
N PRO A 177 -45.20 -2.30 -17.38
CA PRO A 177 -44.06 -2.82 -18.13
C PRO A 177 -43.03 -1.75 -18.50
N SER A 178 -43.48 -0.53 -18.78
CA SER A 178 -42.62 0.63 -19.05
C SER A 178 -41.76 0.98 -17.84
N PHE A 179 -42.34 1.00 -16.65
CA PHE A 179 -41.63 1.25 -15.39
C PHE A 179 -40.57 0.17 -15.11
N VAL A 180 -40.90 -1.11 -15.33
CA VAL A 180 -39.94 -2.22 -15.15
C VAL A 180 -38.76 -2.07 -16.12
N MET A 181 -39.03 -1.73 -17.38
CA MET A 181 -37.98 -1.48 -18.38
C MET A 181 -37.10 -0.28 -18.00
N GLN A 182 -37.70 0.86 -17.61
CA GLN A 182 -36.99 2.05 -17.16
C GLN A 182 -36.12 1.78 -15.93
N SER A 183 -36.62 0.96 -14.98
CA SER A 183 -35.90 0.55 -13.78
C SER A 183 -34.69 -0.32 -14.12
N ARG A 184 -34.84 -1.25 -15.08
CA ARG A 184 -33.73 -2.06 -15.59
C ARG A 184 -32.69 -1.21 -16.29
N ASP A 185 -33.10 -0.29 -17.15
CA ASP A 185 -32.18 0.62 -17.86
C ASP A 185 -31.37 1.49 -16.90
N PHE A 186 -32.02 2.01 -15.84
CA PHE A 186 -31.35 2.72 -14.75
C PHE A 186 -30.33 1.84 -14.04
N CYS A 187 -30.71 0.66 -13.57
CA CYS A 187 -29.81 -0.26 -12.88
C CYS A 187 -28.62 -0.67 -13.77
N ASP A 188 -28.88 -1.02 -15.03
CA ASP A 188 -27.86 -1.36 -16.02
C ASP A 188 -26.87 -0.22 -16.23
N HIS A 189 -27.35 1.01 -16.32
CA HIS A 189 -26.50 2.19 -16.41
C HIS A 189 -25.62 2.34 -15.16
N ILE A 190 -26.20 2.23 -13.97
CA ILE A 190 -25.45 2.31 -12.72
C ILE A 190 -24.35 1.24 -12.68
N PHE A 191 -24.66 -0.01 -13.04
CA PHE A 191 -23.69 -1.09 -12.99
C PHE A 191 -22.58 -0.99 -14.04
N LYS A 192 -22.88 -0.43 -15.23
CA LYS A 192 -21.91 -0.33 -16.34
C LYS A 192 -21.07 0.95 -16.25
N GLU A 193 -21.71 2.08 -16.07
CA GLU A 193 -21.11 3.41 -16.26
C GLU A 193 -20.54 4.02 -14.96
N VAL A 194 -21.10 3.69 -13.79
CA VAL A 194 -20.61 4.28 -12.53
C VAL A 194 -19.21 3.76 -12.21
N LYS A 195 -18.30 4.70 -11.98
CA LYS A 195 -16.90 4.44 -11.68
C LYS A 195 -16.70 4.11 -10.21
N THR A 196 -15.63 3.39 -9.93
CA THR A 196 -15.16 3.14 -8.56
C THR A 196 -14.85 4.47 -7.88
N LYS A 197 -15.18 4.59 -6.58
CA LYS A 197 -14.89 5.82 -5.83
C LYS A 197 -13.39 6.03 -5.79
N THR A 198 -12.94 7.24 -6.10
CA THR A 198 -11.54 7.64 -6.05
C THR A 198 -11.34 8.83 -5.12
N MET A 199 -10.12 8.98 -4.62
CA MET A 199 -9.64 10.18 -3.92
C MET A 199 -8.65 10.97 -4.78
N ILE A 200 -8.14 12.07 -4.23
CA ILE A 200 -7.03 12.86 -4.78
C ILE A 200 -5.87 11.94 -5.14
N GLY A 201 -5.40 12.02 -6.40
CA GLY A 201 -4.37 11.14 -6.95
C GLY A 201 -4.89 9.87 -7.64
N GLY A 202 -6.21 9.68 -7.76
CA GLY A 202 -6.80 8.53 -8.48
C GLY A 202 -6.85 7.24 -7.65
N LEU A 203 -6.59 7.34 -6.35
CA LEU A 203 -6.60 6.21 -5.43
C LEU A 203 -8.01 5.64 -5.27
N LYS A 204 -8.20 4.36 -5.60
CA LYS A 204 -9.46 3.65 -5.43
C LYS A 204 -9.76 3.43 -3.95
N VAL A 205 -10.97 3.80 -3.52
CA VAL A 205 -11.40 3.69 -2.13
C VAL A 205 -11.82 2.25 -1.82
N THR A 206 -11.20 1.66 -0.80
CA THR A 206 -11.57 0.35 -0.24
C THR A 206 -12.63 0.49 0.86
N GLY A 207 -13.25 -0.62 1.29
CA GLY A 207 -14.22 -0.59 2.39
C GLY A 207 -13.65 -0.03 3.71
N LYS A 208 -12.40 -0.37 4.03
CA LYS A 208 -11.70 0.17 5.22
C LYS A 208 -11.53 1.69 5.10
N MET A 209 -11.08 2.16 3.93
CA MET A 209 -10.92 3.58 3.66
C MET A 209 -12.26 4.34 3.74
N LEU A 210 -13.34 3.78 3.18
CA LEU A 210 -14.67 4.39 3.24
C LEU A 210 -15.16 4.53 4.69
N GLY A 211 -14.92 3.52 5.52
CA GLY A 211 -15.21 3.57 6.96
C GLY A 211 -14.48 4.71 7.67
N ASN A 212 -13.16 4.78 7.50
CA ASN A 212 -12.33 5.84 8.08
C ASN A 212 -12.73 7.24 7.59
N LEU A 213 -13.06 7.39 6.30
CA LEU A 213 -13.55 8.65 5.74
C LEU A 213 -14.87 9.07 6.35
N THR A 214 -15.79 8.12 6.52
CA THR A 214 -17.11 8.38 7.12
C THR A 214 -16.94 8.86 8.57
N GLU A 215 -16.15 8.15 9.37
CA GLU A 215 -15.85 8.53 10.76
C GLU A 215 -15.22 9.93 10.84
N MET A 216 -14.20 10.18 10.01
CA MET A 216 -13.50 11.46 9.99
C MET A 216 -14.40 12.63 9.59
N TYR A 217 -15.22 12.50 8.54
CA TYR A 217 -16.11 13.56 8.12
C TYR A 217 -17.21 13.83 9.17
N VAL A 218 -17.78 12.78 9.76
CA VAL A 218 -18.78 12.94 10.82
C VAL A 218 -18.17 13.61 12.06
N ASP A 219 -16.93 13.27 12.43
CA ASP A 219 -16.23 13.90 13.55
C ASP A 219 -15.91 15.37 13.30
N MET A 220 -15.51 15.74 12.07
CA MET A 220 -15.32 17.14 11.68
C MET A 220 -16.64 17.92 11.80
N ILE A 221 -17.73 17.38 11.25
CA ILE A 221 -19.06 18.03 11.31
C ILE A 221 -19.49 18.21 12.77
N ARG A 222 -19.38 17.15 13.59
CA ARG A 222 -19.72 17.19 15.02
C ARG A 222 -18.89 18.21 15.81
N SER A 223 -17.65 18.46 15.39
CA SER A 223 -16.76 19.45 16.02
C SER A 223 -16.92 20.87 15.46
N GLY A 224 -17.91 21.09 14.57
CA GLY A 224 -18.17 22.39 13.95
C GLY A 224 -17.18 22.78 12.86
N GLN A 225 -16.40 21.81 12.35
CA GLN A 225 -15.45 22.01 11.26
C GLN A 225 -16.05 21.57 9.92
N VAL A 226 -15.63 22.24 8.86
CA VAL A 226 -16.02 21.90 7.49
C VAL A 226 -15.12 20.76 6.97
N PRO A 227 -15.69 19.65 6.45
CA PRO A 227 -14.94 18.60 5.79
C PRO A 227 -14.00 19.14 4.71
N CYS A 228 -12.72 18.76 4.79
CA CYS A 228 -11.70 19.13 3.81
C CYS A 228 -11.11 17.89 3.13
N LEU A 229 -11.19 17.82 1.80
CA LEU A 229 -10.73 16.67 1.02
C LEU A 229 -9.22 16.44 1.15
N ASP A 230 -8.41 17.50 1.01
CA ASP A 230 -6.94 17.42 1.16
C ASP A 230 -6.52 16.88 2.53
N ASN A 231 -7.11 17.42 3.60
CA ASN A 231 -6.83 17.00 4.96
C ASN A 231 -7.23 15.54 5.19
N ALA A 232 -8.39 15.14 4.64
CA ALA A 232 -8.85 13.77 4.76
C ALA A 232 -7.90 12.77 4.08
N VAL A 233 -7.36 13.11 2.91
CA VAL A 233 -6.37 12.27 2.23
C VAL A 233 -5.09 12.13 3.05
N VAL A 234 -4.58 13.22 3.64
CA VAL A 234 -3.37 13.17 4.48
C VAL A 234 -3.58 12.32 5.73
N ALA A 235 -4.67 12.54 6.46
CA ALA A 235 -4.99 11.78 7.66
C ALA A 235 -5.22 10.29 7.34
N LEU A 236 -5.92 10.00 6.24
CA LEU A 236 -6.14 8.62 5.80
C LEU A 236 -4.84 7.93 5.38
N ALA A 237 -3.93 8.64 4.69
CA ALA A 237 -2.62 8.11 4.33
C ALA A 237 -1.82 7.72 5.58
N GLN A 238 -1.86 8.53 6.64
CA GLN A 238 -1.18 8.20 7.90
C GLN A 238 -1.74 6.91 8.53
N ILE A 239 -3.06 6.76 8.60
CA ILE A 239 -3.73 5.58 9.17
C ILE A 239 -3.43 4.32 8.33
N GLU A 240 -3.59 4.41 7.01
CA GLU A 240 -3.43 3.27 6.13
C GLU A 240 -1.96 2.86 5.97
N ASN A 241 -1.03 3.80 5.82
CA ASN A 241 0.40 3.49 5.70
C ASN A 241 0.95 2.84 6.99
N SER A 242 0.54 3.34 8.16
CA SER A 242 0.91 2.72 9.45
C SER A 242 0.35 1.30 9.55
N SER A 243 -0.91 1.10 9.16
CA SER A 243 -1.52 -0.23 9.12
C SER A 243 -0.86 -1.15 8.10
N ALA A 244 -0.39 -0.62 6.96
CA ALA A 244 0.30 -1.37 5.92
C ALA A 244 1.66 -1.90 6.41
N ILE A 245 2.41 -1.10 7.18
CA ILE A 245 3.67 -1.54 7.81
C ILE A 245 3.40 -2.74 8.73
N GLU A 246 2.42 -2.63 9.64
CA GLU A 246 2.12 -3.70 10.59
C GLU A 246 1.66 -4.98 9.89
N LYS A 247 0.82 -4.87 8.85
CA LYS A 247 0.40 -6.03 8.04
C LYS A 247 1.59 -6.69 7.34
N ALA A 248 2.44 -5.92 6.67
CA ALA A 248 3.61 -6.43 5.97
C ALA A 248 4.62 -7.08 6.93
N LYS A 249 4.88 -6.45 8.07
CA LYS A 249 5.74 -6.98 9.13
C LYS A 249 5.20 -8.27 9.73
N ALA A 250 3.91 -8.31 10.06
CA ALA A 250 3.27 -9.50 10.60
C ALA A 250 3.32 -10.68 9.61
N TYR A 251 3.06 -10.41 8.32
CA TYR A 251 3.21 -11.39 7.26
C TYR A 251 4.64 -11.96 7.22
N TYR A 252 5.64 -11.07 7.14
CA TYR A 252 7.05 -11.46 7.10
C TYR A 252 7.45 -12.31 8.31
N GLN A 253 7.09 -11.88 9.52
CA GLN A 253 7.39 -12.61 10.75
C GLN A 253 6.78 -14.02 10.77
N GLN A 254 5.49 -14.14 10.42
CA GLN A 254 4.79 -15.42 10.42
C GLN A 254 5.36 -16.36 9.37
N SER A 255 5.62 -15.87 8.16
CA SER A 255 6.14 -16.68 7.07
C SER A 255 7.57 -17.12 7.34
N MET A 256 8.43 -16.25 7.86
CA MET A 256 9.78 -16.61 8.27
C MET A 256 9.77 -17.65 9.40
N ALA A 257 8.91 -17.50 10.41
CA ALA A 257 8.80 -18.46 11.51
C ALA A 257 8.33 -19.85 11.04
N LYS A 258 7.52 -19.90 9.98
CA LYS A 258 7.02 -21.15 9.40
C LYS A 258 8.04 -21.86 8.50
N LEU A 259 8.83 -21.10 7.75
CA LEU A 259 9.71 -21.65 6.70
C LEU A 259 11.15 -21.86 7.16
N VAL A 260 11.63 -21.12 8.16
CA VAL A 260 13.01 -21.24 8.64
C VAL A 260 13.10 -22.34 9.70
N VAL A 261 13.91 -23.37 9.39
CA VAL A 261 14.32 -24.41 10.34
C VAL A 261 15.73 -24.11 10.81
N PHE A 262 15.94 -24.08 12.13
CA PHE A 262 17.23 -23.77 12.73
C PHE A 262 17.97 -25.03 13.22
N PRO A 263 19.31 -25.05 13.13
CA PRO A 263 20.12 -24.17 12.29
C PRO A 263 19.89 -24.46 10.79
N THR A 264 20.01 -23.45 9.94
CA THR A 264 20.06 -23.68 8.48
C THR A 264 21.41 -24.30 8.11
N GLU A 265 21.46 -25.14 7.07
CA GLU A 265 22.73 -25.75 6.64
C GLU A 265 23.72 -24.69 6.16
N THR A 266 23.24 -23.63 5.52
CA THR A 266 24.06 -22.52 5.05
C THR A 266 23.36 -21.18 5.27
N GLN A 267 24.13 -20.09 5.25
CA GLN A 267 23.57 -18.74 5.23
C GLN A 267 22.75 -18.49 3.96
N GLN A 268 23.16 -19.06 2.82
CA GLN A 268 22.46 -18.89 1.54
C GLN A 268 21.01 -19.38 1.58
N GLN A 269 20.74 -20.50 2.28
CA GLN A 269 19.36 -21.00 2.45
C GLN A 269 18.49 -19.99 3.20
N LEU A 270 19.00 -19.40 4.28
CA LEU A 270 18.29 -18.38 5.04
C LEU A 270 18.06 -17.12 4.17
N SER A 271 19.10 -16.67 3.46
CA SER A 271 19.07 -15.54 2.53
C SER A 271 18.09 -15.72 1.37
N MET A 272 17.84 -16.95 0.91
CA MET A 272 16.83 -17.24 -0.12
C MET A 272 15.40 -17.11 0.40
N VAL A 273 15.13 -17.65 1.60
CA VAL A 273 13.82 -17.54 2.25
C VAL A 273 13.52 -16.07 2.56
N HIS A 274 14.48 -15.35 3.14
CA HIS A 274 14.38 -13.91 3.41
C HIS A 274 13.97 -13.13 2.16
N ALA A 275 14.71 -13.28 1.05
CA ALA A 275 14.44 -12.54 -0.18
C ALA A 275 13.04 -12.81 -0.75
N SER A 276 12.54 -14.05 -0.65
CA SER A 276 11.19 -14.38 -1.11
C SER A 276 10.11 -13.74 -0.23
N MET A 277 10.27 -13.84 1.09
CA MET A 277 9.27 -13.35 2.05
C MET A 277 9.26 -11.83 2.15
N GLU A 278 10.42 -11.20 2.02
CA GLU A 278 10.54 -9.75 1.96
C GLU A 278 9.85 -9.19 0.72
N ARG A 279 10.08 -9.77 -0.47
CA ARG A 279 9.41 -9.34 -1.70
C ARG A 279 7.88 -9.29 -1.53
N GLU A 280 7.30 -10.33 -0.93
CA GLU A 280 5.86 -10.41 -0.69
C GLU A 280 5.39 -9.41 0.38
N ALA A 281 6.17 -9.22 1.45
CA ALA A 281 5.87 -8.21 2.47
C ALA A 281 5.89 -6.78 1.89
N VAL A 282 6.87 -6.46 1.05
CA VAL A 282 6.93 -5.18 0.34
C VAL A 282 5.74 -5.03 -0.60
N ALA A 283 5.33 -6.09 -1.29
CA ALA A 283 4.15 -6.05 -2.17
C ALA A 283 2.87 -5.78 -1.39
N ILE A 284 2.70 -6.41 -0.20
CA ILE A 284 1.57 -6.13 0.70
C ILE A 284 1.54 -4.65 1.10
N PHE A 285 2.70 -4.09 1.46
CA PHE A 285 2.81 -2.67 1.78
C PHE A 285 2.47 -1.80 0.57
N MET A 286 3.07 -2.03 -0.58
CA MET A 286 2.85 -1.24 -1.80
C MET A 286 1.39 -1.25 -2.25
N ASN A 287 0.69 -2.37 -2.06
CA ASN A 287 -0.73 -2.49 -2.40
C ASN A 287 -1.66 -1.83 -1.36
N SER A 288 -1.17 -1.61 -0.14
CA SER A 288 -1.99 -1.07 0.96
C SER A 288 -1.63 0.37 1.34
N SER A 289 -0.51 0.90 0.84
CA SER A 289 -0.02 2.25 1.12
C SER A 289 -0.34 3.23 0.00
N PHE A 290 -0.40 4.51 0.32
CA PHE A 290 -0.56 5.60 -0.64
C PHE A 290 -0.07 6.92 -0.06
N LYS A 291 0.26 7.89 -0.91
CA LYS A 291 0.75 9.23 -0.51
C LYS A 291 1.84 9.14 0.58
N ASP A 292 2.81 8.25 0.39
CA ASP A 292 3.97 8.10 1.28
C ASP A 292 5.01 9.18 0.96
N GLU A 293 4.77 10.40 1.43
CA GLU A 293 5.67 11.54 1.21
C GLU A 293 7.07 11.26 1.80
N ASP A 294 8.10 11.59 1.02
CA ASP A 294 9.52 11.32 1.33
C ASP A 294 9.87 9.85 1.63
N GLN A 295 8.99 8.94 1.22
CA GLN A 295 9.05 7.50 1.47
C GLN A 295 9.23 7.17 2.96
N LYS A 296 8.65 7.99 3.84
CA LYS A 296 8.78 7.84 5.29
C LYS A 296 8.35 6.45 5.75
N TYR A 297 7.16 6.00 5.35
CA TYR A 297 6.60 4.73 5.79
C TYR A 297 7.32 3.55 5.14
N GLN A 298 7.75 3.66 3.88
CA GLN A 298 8.56 2.63 3.25
C GLN A 298 9.92 2.46 3.95
N LYS A 299 10.56 3.55 4.39
CA LYS A 299 11.79 3.51 5.19
C LYS A 299 11.57 2.84 6.55
N GLU A 300 10.45 3.15 7.20
CA GLU A 300 10.06 2.52 8.46
C GLU A 300 9.83 1.01 8.27
N LEU A 301 9.20 0.59 7.16
CA LEU A 301 9.07 -0.82 6.80
C LEU A 301 10.43 -1.49 6.61
N MET A 302 11.33 -0.91 5.81
CA MET A 302 12.68 -1.45 5.59
C MET A 302 13.40 -1.70 6.91
N LYS A 303 13.35 -0.72 7.82
CA LYS A 303 13.94 -0.83 9.16
C LYS A 303 13.28 -1.97 9.96
N ALA A 304 11.96 -2.04 9.96
CA ALA A 304 11.23 -3.05 10.72
C ALA A 304 11.52 -4.48 10.21
N LEU A 305 11.54 -4.70 8.90
CA LEU A 305 11.87 -6.00 8.30
C LEU A 305 13.34 -6.38 8.59
N GLN A 306 14.25 -5.42 8.50
CA GLN A 306 15.67 -5.63 8.80
C GLN A 306 15.91 -5.98 10.27
N GLU A 307 15.22 -5.35 11.21
CA GLU A 307 15.32 -5.68 12.64
C GLU A 307 14.89 -7.14 12.88
N VAL A 308 13.77 -7.56 12.29
CA VAL A 308 13.29 -8.95 12.37
C VAL A 308 14.31 -9.91 11.74
N TYR A 309 14.83 -9.60 10.56
CA TYR A 309 15.81 -10.44 9.88
C TYR A 309 17.10 -10.59 10.70
N SER A 310 17.58 -9.50 11.30
CA SER A 310 18.79 -9.51 12.14
C SER A 310 18.62 -10.44 13.36
N THR A 311 17.46 -10.41 14.01
CA THR A 311 17.12 -11.33 15.11
C THR A 311 17.10 -12.80 14.65
N ILE A 312 16.59 -13.07 13.45
CA ILE A 312 16.56 -14.42 12.86
C ILE A 312 17.99 -14.91 12.57
N CYS A 313 18.85 -14.07 11.99
CA CYS A 313 20.26 -14.40 11.74
C CYS A 313 21.02 -14.67 13.05
N GLU A 314 20.81 -13.86 14.08
CA GLU A 314 21.42 -14.08 15.40
C GLU A 314 20.96 -15.41 16.00
N LYS A 315 19.66 -15.70 15.95
CA LYS A 315 19.11 -16.99 16.41
C LYS A 315 19.71 -18.15 15.62
N ASN A 316 19.85 -18.04 14.30
CA ASN A 316 20.47 -19.07 13.48
C ASN A 316 21.92 -19.35 13.89
N SER A 317 22.68 -18.28 14.14
CA SER A 317 24.05 -18.40 14.62
C SER A 317 24.13 -19.09 15.99
N GLN A 318 23.22 -18.78 16.91
CA GLN A 318 23.18 -19.39 18.24
C GLN A 318 22.83 -20.88 18.17
N GLU A 319 21.82 -21.27 17.38
CA GLU A 319 21.46 -22.67 17.22
C GLU A 319 22.54 -23.45 16.47
N SER A 320 23.22 -22.83 15.50
CA SER A 320 24.37 -23.42 14.82
C SER A 320 25.51 -23.71 15.80
N GLN A 321 25.82 -22.76 16.69
CA GLN A 321 26.83 -22.95 17.72
C GLN A 321 26.48 -24.11 18.67
N ARG A 322 25.20 -24.21 19.09
CA ARG A 322 24.73 -25.31 19.93
C ARG A 322 24.82 -26.66 19.23
N ALA A 323 24.36 -26.75 17.98
CA ALA A 323 24.43 -27.95 17.17
C ALA A 323 25.88 -28.40 16.97
N CYS A 324 26.78 -27.49 16.60
CA CYS A 324 28.20 -27.78 16.44
C CYS A 324 28.84 -28.30 17.74
N THR A 325 28.52 -27.67 18.88
CA THR A 325 29.03 -28.09 20.18
C THR A 325 28.58 -29.51 20.53
N HIS A 326 27.30 -29.82 20.30
CA HIS A 326 26.76 -31.16 20.54
C HIS A 326 27.40 -32.22 19.62
N ILE A 327 27.61 -31.89 18.35
CA ILE A 327 28.28 -32.78 17.39
C ILE A 327 29.73 -33.02 17.82
N ILE A 328 30.46 -31.98 18.24
CA ILE A 328 31.83 -32.13 18.78
C ILE A 328 31.85 -33.02 20.02
N GLU A 329 30.95 -32.82 20.97
CA GLU A 329 30.86 -33.64 22.18
C GLU A 329 30.66 -35.13 21.86
N HIS A 330 29.90 -35.43 20.80
CA HIS A 330 29.67 -36.80 20.37
C HIS A 330 30.88 -37.39 19.64
N ILE A 331 31.37 -36.71 18.60
CA ILE A 331 32.46 -37.21 17.73
C ILE A 331 33.78 -37.33 18.53
N PHE A 332 34.07 -36.39 19.41
CA PHE A 332 35.30 -36.38 20.20
C PHE A 332 35.17 -37.06 21.57
N ALA A 333 34.03 -37.72 21.88
CA ALA A 333 33.88 -38.50 23.10
C ALA A 333 34.95 -39.59 23.27
N PRO A 334 35.32 -40.38 22.23
CA PRO A 334 36.35 -41.41 22.36
C PRO A 334 37.72 -40.83 22.75
N LEU A 335 38.10 -39.68 22.18
CA LEU A 335 39.34 -38.98 22.49
C LEU A 335 39.43 -38.66 23.99
N LYS A 336 38.32 -38.18 24.58
CA LYS A 336 38.26 -37.86 26.01
C LYS A 336 38.48 -39.10 26.89
N VAL A 337 37.95 -40.25 26.48
CA VAL A 337 38.15 -41.53 27.18
C VAL A 337 39.62 -41.97 27.09
N GLN A 338 40.21 -41.94 25.88
CA GLN A 338 41.62 -42.30 25.68
C GLN A 338 42.57 -41.38 26.46
N LEU A 339 42.29 -40.08 26.52
CA LEU A 339 43.03 -39.12 27.34
C LEU A 339 42.95 -39.45 28.84
N THR A 340 41.74 -39.76 29.34
CA THR A 340 41.51 -40.09 30.76
C THR A 340 42.21 -41.40 31.16
N ASN A 341 42.24 -42.37 30.25
CA ASN A 341 42.90 -43.66 30.47
C ASN A 341 44.42 -43.61 30.26
N GLY A 342 44.98 -42.44 29.93
CA GLY A 342 46.41 -42.29 29.67
C GLY A 342 46.90 -43.03 28.43
N SER A 343 46.02 -43.37 27.49
CA SER A 343 46.34 -44.21 26.32
C SER A 343 47.36 -43.58 25.35
N TYR A 344 47.57 -42.27 25.44
CA TYR A 344 48.57 -41.52 24.65
C TYR A 344 49.89 -41.28 25.41
N MET A 345 50.01 -41.69 26.68
CA MET A 345 51.22 -41.52 27.50
C MET A 345 52.17 -42.71 27.36
N THR A 346 52.39 -43.15 26.12
CA THR A 346 53.25 -44.27 25.75
C THR A 346 54.21 -43.84 24.63
N PRO A 347 55.35 -44.53 24.42
CA PRO A 347 56.21 -44.27 23.27
C PRO A 347 55.41 -44.26 21.95
N GLY A 348 55.45 -43.15 21.21
CA GLY A 348 54.73 -42.93 19.95
C GLY A 348 53.29 -42.41 20.10
N GLY A 349 52.85 -42.16 21.33
CA GLY A 349 51.48 -41.76 21.66
C GLY A 349 51.09 -40.38 21.13
N TYR A 350 52.04 -39.46 20.92
CA TYR A 350 51.75 -38.16 20.32
C TYR A 350 51.26 -38.29 18.87
N LYS A 351 51.90 -39.16 18.09
CA LYS A 351 51.50 -39.39 16.70
C LYS A 351 50.09 -40.01 16.63
N HIS A 352 49.80 -40.97 17.49
CA HIS A 352 48.47 -41.57 17.60
C HIS A 352 47.40 -40.52 17.99
N TYR A 353 47.72 -39.62 18.93
CA TYR A 353 46.83 -38.52 19.30
C TYR A 353 46.54 -37.58 18.13
N CYS A 354 47.55 -37.20 17.35
CA CYS A 354 47.39 -36.37 16.17
C CYS A 354 46.54 -37.06 15.07
N ASP A 355 46.73 -38.36 14.86
CA ASP A 355 45.96 -39.11 13.85
C ASP A 355 44.49 -39.25 14.27
N ASP A 356 44.20 -39.52 15.55
CA ASP A 356 42.83 -39.55 16.09
C ASP A 356 42.15 -38.18 15.97
N LEU A 357 42.85 -37.10 16.33
CA LEU A 357 42.34 -35.72 16.17
C LEU A 357 41.98 -35.40 14.72
N LYS A 358 42.81 -35.81 13.76
CA LYS A 358 42.57 -35.58 12.33
C LYS A 358 41.38 -36.36 11.81
N MET A 359 41.27 -37.63 12.22
CA MET A 359 40.15 -38.49 11.85
C MET A 359 38.84 -37.89 12.34
N MET A 360 38.76 -37.55 13.62
CA MET A 360 37.57 -36.94 14.24
C MET A 360 37.26 -35.56 13.63
N THR A 361 38.28 -34.75 13.32
CA THR A 361 38.08 -33.47 12.63
C THR A 361 37.48 -33.65 11.24
N SER A 362 37.90 -34.69 10.52
CA SER A 362 37.39 -35.02 9.19
C SER A 362 35.93 -35.51 9.26
N GLU A 363 35.61 -36.32 10.27
CA GLU A 363 34.24 -36.78 10.56
C GLU A 363 33.31 -35.62 10.96
N TYR A 364 33.78 -34.70 11.79
CA TYR A 364 33.03 -33.49 12.12
C TYR A 364 32.71 -32.67 10.87
N ARG A 365 33.69 -32.48 9.98
CA ARG A 365 33.50 -31.72 8.73
C ARG A 365 32.50 -32.39 7.78
N SER A 366 32.46 -33.72 7.71
CA SER A 366 31.51 -34.46 6.86
C SER A 366 30.09 -34.55 7.42
N THR A 367 29.88 -34.26 8.71
CA THR A 367 28.56 -34.34 9.37
C THR A 367 27.63 -33.18 8.96
N GLY A 368 26.35 -33.43 8.64
CA GLY A 368 25.37 -32.36 8.34
C GLY A 368 24.87 -31.59 9.58
N GLY A 369 24.04 -30.57 9.40
CA GLY A 369 23.30 -29.92 10.50
C GLY A 369 24.13 -28.98 11.38
N LYS A 370 25.34 -28.60 10.96
CA LYS A 370 26.23 -27.71 11.70
C LYS A 370 25.83 -26.24 11.57
N GLY A 371 25.45 -25.83 10.36
CA GLY A 371 25.14 -24.45 10.01
C GLY A 371 26.36 -23.53 9.91
N VAL A 372 26.15 -22.25 10.22
CA VAL A 372 27.06 -21.13 9.88
C VAL A 372 28.23 -20.89 10.85
N LYS A 373 28.37 -21.69 11.91
CA LYS A 373 29.43 -21.57 12.94
C LYS A 373 30.35 -22.79 12.99
N ALA A 374 30.40 -23.59 11.93
CA ALA A 374 31.03 -24.91 11.96
C ALA A 374 32.54 -24.83 12.21
N GLU A 375 33.26 -23.98 11.47
CA GLU A 375 34.72 -23.87 11.57
C GLU A 375 35.14 -23.01 12.77
N GLU A 376 34.33 -22.01 13.14
CA GLU A 376 34.56 -21.20 14.35
C GLU A 376 34.51 -22.03 15.64
N VAL A 377 33.50 -22.89 15.79
CA VAL A 377 33.36 -23.75 16.97
C VAL A 377 34.45 -24.83 16.99
N LEU A 378 34.79 -25.40 15.83
CA LEU A 378 35.89 -26.36 15.71
C LEU A 378 37.24 -25.73 16.08
N LYS A 379 37.55 -24.53 15.58
CA LYS A 379 38.78 -23.79 15.92
C LYS A 379 38.89 -23.60 17.44
N LYS A 380 37.81 -23.16 18.08
CA LYS A 380 37.78 -22.97 19.53
C LYS A 380 38.08 -24.27 20.27
N TYR A 381 37.44 -25.37 19.87
CA TYR A 381 37.66 -26.68 20.47
C TYR A 381 39.11 -27.17 20.30
N LEU A 382 39.69 -27.05 19.10
CA LEU A 382 41.05 -27.48 18.82
C LEU A 382 42.09 -26.66 19.61
N ASN A 383 41.88 -25.34 19.74
CA ASN A 383 42.72 -24.48 20.57
C ASN A 383 42.69 -24.91 22.05
N ASP A 384 41.52 -25.28 22.57
CA ASP A 384 41.38 -25.80 23.94
C ASP A 384 42.15 -27.13 24.15
N LYS A 385 42.49 -27.85 23.07
CA LYS A 385 43.27 -29.10 23.08
C LYS A 385 44.76 -28.91 22.84
N GLU A 386 45.22 -27.71 22.52
CA GLU A 386 46.63 -27.43 22.22
C GLU A 386 47.53 -27.73 23.42
N SER A 387 47.17 -27.25 24.61
CA SER A 387 47.93 -27.50 25.86
C SER A 387 48.00 -28.98 26.22
N THR A 388 46.93 -29.73 25.96
CA THR A 388 46.89 -31.19 26.15
C THR A 388 47.82 -31.89 25.18
N GLY A 389 47.82 -31.46 23.91
CA GLY A 389 48.75 -31.96 22.89
C GLY A 389 50.22 -31.69 23.25
N GLN A 390 50.54 -30.48 23.73
CA GLN A 390 51.89 -30.12 24.17
C GLN A 390 52.38 -30.96 25.36
N ALA A 391 51.49 -31.29 26.30
CA ALA A 391 51.81 -32.17 27.42
C ALA A 391 52.11 -33.60 26.97
N ILE A 392 51.33 -34.15 26.02
CA ILE A 392 51.58 -35.48 25.44
C ILE A 392 52.91 -35.47 24.66
N LEU A 393 53.16 -34.42 23.87
CA LEU A 393 54.40 -34.25 23.11
C LEU A 393 55.63 -34.26 24.03
N SER A 394 55.56 -33.56 25.15
CA SER A 394 56.64 -33.46 26.13
C SER A 394 56.89 -34.78 26.88
N ALA A 395 55.88 -35.64 26.99
CA ALA A 395 55.96 -36.93 27.67
C ALA A 395 56.46 -38.07 26.75
N ASP A 396 56.40 -37.89 25.42
CA ASP A 396 56.77 -38.90 24.44
C ASP A 396 58.29 -38.93 24.19
N GLN A 397 59.00 -39.80 24.90
CA GLN A 397 60.47 -39.95 24.79
C GLN A 397 60.94 -40.68 23.53
N SER A 398 60.01 -41.10 22.64
CA SER A 398 60.34 -41.87 21.43
C SER A 398 60.71 -41.01 20.22
N LEU A 399 60.44 -39.71 20.27
CA LEU A 399 60.66 -38.78 19.16
C LEU A 399 62.08 -38.21 19.19
N THR A 400 62.76 -38.24 18.05
CA THR A 400 64.03 -37.52 17.86
C THR A 400 63.80 -36.00 17.78
N GLU A 401 64.81 -35.19 18.06
CA GLU A 401 64.74 -33.72 17.89
C GLU A 401 64.35 -33.28 16.46
N ALA A 402 64.64 -34.10 15.46
CA ALA A 402 64.25 -33.84 14.07
C ALA A 402 62.76 -34.12 13.83
N GLU A 403 62.24 -35.21 14.40
CA GLU A 403 60.81 -35.56 14.32
C GLU A 403 59.94 -34.62 15.14
N LEU A 404 60.42 -34.20 16.32
CA LEU A 404 59.76 -33.18 17.16
C LEU A 404 59.55 -31.87 16.37
N ARG A 405 60.63 -31.36 15.75
CA ARG A 405 60.56 -30.17 14.90
C ARG A 405 59.63 -30.35 13.70
N ALA A 406 59.63 -31.54 13.08
CA ALA A 406 58.77 -31.82 11.94
C ALA A 406 57.27 -31.82 12.32
N GLU A 407 56.93 -32.37 13.49
CA GLU A 407 55.56 -32.39 14.00
C GLU A 407 55.10 -31.00 14.50
N GLU A 408 55.97 -30.21 15.14
CA GLU A 408 55.66 -28.81 15.47
C GLU A 408 55.35 -27.97 14.21
N GLU A 409 56.15 -28.12 13.15
CA GLU A 409 55.92 -27.45 11.87
C GLU A 409 54.65 -27.93 11.16
N LYS A 410 54.24 -29.18 11.39
CA LYS A 410 52.98 -29.74 10.87
C LYS A 410 51.77 -29.21 11.66
N ALA A 411 51.86 -29.15 12.98
CA ALA A 411 50.83 -28.55 13.84
C ALA A 411 50.62 -27.06 13.51
N LYS A 412 51.70 -26.29 13.30
CA LYS A 412 51.60 -24.89 12.83
C LYS A 412 50.88 -24.75 11.49
N ARG A 413 51.18 -25.64 10.53
CA ARG A 413 50.50 -25.66 9.23
C ARG A 413 49.01 -25.95 9.36
N GLU A 414 48.64 -26.92 10.18
CA GLU A 414 47.24 -27.29 10.44
C GLU A 414 46.47 -26.18 11.16
N ALA A 415 47.08 -25.53 12.15
CA ALA A 415 46.50 -24.37 12.82
C ALA A 415 46.27 -23.20 11.86
N SER A 416 47.25 -22.92 10.98
CA SER A 416 47.11 -21.89 9.94
C SER A 416 46.01 -22.23 8.93
N GLU A 417 45.88 -23.50 8.54
CA GLU A 417 44.78 -23.94 7.66
C GLU A 417 43.41 -23.82 8.34
N GLN A 418 43.29 -24.19 9.62
CA GLN A 418 42.05 -24.03 10.39
C GLN A 418 41.66 -22.57 10.53
N GLU A 419 42.64 -21.69 10.78
CA GLU A 419 42.44 -20.27 10.86
C GLU A 419 41.96 -19.70 9.51
N LYS A 420 42.57 -20.12 8.40
CA LYS A 420 42.11 -19.76 7.05
C LYS A 420 40.67 -20.20 6.80
N ARG A 421 40.30 -21.45 7.12
CA ARG A 421 38.93 -21.97 6.95
C ARG A 421 37.90 -21.19 7.77
N THR A 422 38.25 -20.84 9.00
CA THR A 422 37.40 -20.03 9.88
C THR A 422 37.18 -18.63 9.28
N MET A 423 38.24 -18.00 8.76
CA MET A 423 38.11 -16.72 8.08
C MET A 423 37.26 -16.82 6.80
N GLU A 424 37.46 -17.86 5.99
CA GLU A 424 36.67 -18.09 4.77
C GLU A 424 35.18 -18.27 5.08
N GLU A 425 34.81 -19.02 6.14
CA GLU A 425 33.43 -19.16 6.61
C GLU A 425 32.84 -17.80 7.00
N GLN A 426 33.56 -17.03 7.81
CA GLN A 426 33.11 -15.71 8.29
C GLN A 426 32.96 -14.70 7.14
N ILE A 427 33.93 -14.64 6.22
CA ILE A 427 33.88 -13.78 5.03
C ILE A 427 32.68 -14.16 4.18
N LYS A 428 32.48 -15.45 3.89
CA LYS A 428 31.36 -15.91 3.07
C LYS A 428 30.00 -15.57 3.67
N VAL A 429 29.84 -15.74 4.98
CA VAL A 429 28.61 -15.35 5.68
C VAL A 429 28.41 -13.84 5.61
N GLN A 430 29.47 -13.05 5.82
CA GLN A 430 29.41 -11.60 5.77
C GLN A 430 29.10 -11.06 4.36
N GLU A 431 29.68 -11.65 3.31
CA GLU A 431 29.40 -11.31 1.90
C GLU A 431 27.94 -11.58 1.55
N LEU A 432 27.40 -12.76 1.91
CA LEU A 432 25.99 -13.10 1.66
C LEU A 432 25.04 -12.14 2.36
N LEU A 433 25.36 -11.78 3.59
CA LEU A 433 24.61 -10.82 4.39
C LEU A 433 24.65 -9.40 3.79
N MET A 434 25.79 -8.96 3.24
CA MET A 434 25.88 -7.70 2.49
C MET A 434 25.08 -7.75 1.18
N ASP A 435 25.08 -8.89 0.50
CA ASP A 435 24.30 -9.07 -0.72
C ASP A 435 22.80 -9.13 -0.44
N ASP A 436 22.37 -9.66 0.71
CA ASP A 436 20.97 -9.56 1.17
C ASP A 436 20.53 -8.10 1.25
N GLN A 437 21.32 -7.23 1.87
CA GLN A 437 20.99 -5.81 1.96
C GLN A 437 20.85 -5.13 0.59
N LYS A 438 21.76 -5.44 -0.34
CA LYS A 438 21.68 -4.91 -1.71
C LYS A 438 20.39 -5.38 -2.39
N ARG A 439 20.03 -6.66 -2.23
CA ARG A 439 18.80 -7.23 -2.78
C ARG A 439 17.55 -6.59 -2.18
N THR A 440 17.52 -6.38 -0.86
CA THR A 440 16.45 -5.64 -0.18
C THR A 440 16.28 -4.25 -0.77
N TYR A 441 17.38 -3.50 -0.91
CA TYR A 441 17.36 -2.17 -1.49
C TYR A 441 16.81 -2.18 -2.93
N GLU A 442 17.31 -3.08 -3.77
CA GLU A 442 16.87 -3.22 -5.17
C GLU A 442 15.39 -3.59 -5.28
N GLU A 443 14.89 -4.48 -4.42
CA GLU A 443 13.49 -4.90 -4.41
C GLU A 443 12.57 -3.76 -3.97
N HIS A 444 12.90 -3.04 -2.90
CA HIS A 444 12.16 -1.85 -2.46
C HIS A 444 12.12 -0.77 -3.55
N LYS A 445 13.26 -0.54 -4.22
CA LYS A 445 13.36 0.40 -5.34
C LYS A 445 12.49 -0.04 -6.52
N LYS A 446 12.56 -1.32 -6.89
CA LYS A 446 11.80 -1.88 -8.02
C LYS A 446 10.29 -1.72 -7.81
N GLN A 447 9.78 -2.18 -6.67
CA GLN A 447 8.34 -2.10 -6.41
C GLN A 447 7.85 -0.65 -6.22
N LEU A 448 8.71 0.25 -5.70
CA LEU A 448 8.37 1.68 -5.67
C LEU A 448 8.21 2.21 -7.11
N LEU A 449 9.12 1.91 -8.02
CA LEU A 449 9.03 2.36 -9.41
C LEU A 449 7.77 1.84 -10.10
N GLU A 450 7.43 0.57 -9.89
CA GLU A 450 6.19 -0.03 -10.42
C GLU A 450 4.94 0.70 -9.88
N LYS A 451 4.91 1.00 -8.57
CA LYS A 451 3.82 1.75 -7.95
C LYS A 451 3.72 3.18 -8.50
N MET A 452 4.84 3.89 -8.62
CA MET A 452 4.87 5.27 -9.13
C MET A 452 4.41 5.35 -10.59
N GLU A 453 4.73 4.37 -11.44
CA GLU A 453 4.24 4.34 -12.81
C GLU A 453 2.72 4.05 -12.87
N ALA A 454 2.23 3.14 -12.02
CA ALA A 454 0.79 2.87 -11.91
C ALA A 454 0.00 4.10 -11.42
N ASP A 455 0.50 4.79 -10.39
CA ASP A 455 -0.11 6.02 -9.86
C ASP A 455 -0.11 7.14 -10.90
N LYS A 456 0.95 7.23 -11.73
CA LYS A 456 1.02 8.17 -12.86
C LYS A 456 -0.05 7.90 -13.92
N GLU A 457 -0.26 6.64 -14.30
CA GLU A 457 -1.28 6.31 -15.31
C GLU A 457 -2.68 6.63 -14.77
N ASN A 458 -2.95 6.33 -13.49
CA ASN A 458 -4.20 6.70 -12.83
C ASN A 458 -4.41 8.23 -12.82
N ALA A 459 -3.37 9.00 -12.51
CA ALA A 459 -3.43 10.46 -12.53
C ALA A 459 -3.72 11.03 -13.93
N LYS A 460 -3.17 10.41 -14.99
CA LYS A 460 -3.41 10.80 -16.37
C LYS A 460 -4.85 10.53 -16.83
N VAL A 461 -5.39 9.37 -16.47
CA VAL A 461 -6.81 9.04 -16.75
C VAL A 461 -7.73 10.06 -16.09
N GLU A 462 -7.44 10.43 -14.84
CA GLU A 462 -8.23 11.41 -14.10
C GLU A 462 -8.10 12.82 -14.71
N TYR A 463 -6.90 13.24 -15.08
CA TYR A 463 -6.67 14.49 -15.79
C TYR A 463 -7.49 14.58 -17.08
N ASN A 464 -7.41 13.56 -17.94
CA ASN A 464 -8.14 13.53 -19.20
C ASN A 464 -9.66 13.63 -18.99
N ARG A 465 -10.18 12.97 -17.96
CA ARG A 465 -11.60 13.04 -17.60
C ARG A 465 -12.05 14.46 -17.27
N VAL A 466 -11.30 15.17 -16.42
CA VAL A 466 -11.61 16.55 -16.02
C VAL A 466 -11.49 17.48 -17.23
N LEU A 467 -10.47 17.29 -18.07
CA LEU A 467 -10.26 18.07 -19.28
C LEU A 467 -11.43 17.89 -20.27
N GLU A 468 -11.84 16.66 -20.53
CA GLU A 468 -12.99 16.35 -21.40
C GLU A 468 -14.30 16.97 -20.87
N ALA A 469 -14.53 16.89 -19.55
CA ALA A 469 -15.70 17.50 -18.91
C ALA A 469 -15.75 19.02 -19.12
N LYS A 470 -14.62 19.72 -18.90
CA LYS A 470 -14.56 21.18 -19.10
C LYS A 470 -14.64 21.58 -20.56
N LEU A 471 -14.04 20.82 -21.47
CA LEU A 471 -14.14 21.07 -22.91
C LEU A 471 -15.59 20.95 -23.41
N LYS A 472 -16.31 19.91 -22.97
CA LYS A 472 -17.73 19.73 -23.30
C LYS A 472 -18.57 20.89 -22.76
N GLU A 473 -18.39 21.25 -21.50
CA GLU A 473 -19.13 22.35 -20.88
C GLU A 473 -18.89 23.70 -21.57
N LYS A 474 -17.64 23.97 -21.99
CA LYS A 474 -17.30 25.15 -22.79
C LYS A 474 -18.08 25.17 -24.12
N GLU A 475 -18.14 24.04 -24.81
CA GLU A 475 -18.85 23.91 -26.08
C GLU A 475 -20.36 24.17 -25.90
N ASP A 476 -20.96 23.63 -24.84
CA ASP A 476 -22.37 23.82 -24.53
C ASP A 476 -22.68 25.28 -24.18
N LEU A 477 -21.83 25.95 -23.38
CA LEU A 477 -21.96 27.39 -23.09
C LEU A 477 -21.87 28.26 -24.35
N LEU A 478 -21.00 27.91 -25.31
CA LEU A 478 -20.90 28.60 -26.60
C LEU A 478 -22.17 28.42 -27.45
N LYS A 479 -22.71 27.20 -27.52
CA LYS A 479 -23.97 26.91 -28.22
C LYS A 479 -25.16 27.65 -27.62
N GLU A 480 -25.16 27.84 -26.30
CA GLU A 480 -26.18 28.60 -25.57
C GLU A 480 -25.98 30.13 -25.62
N GLY A 481 -24.87 30.63 -26.19
CA GLY A 481 -24.58 32.06 -26.33
C GLY A 481 -23.93 32.73 -25.11
N PHE A 482 -23.42 31.95 -24.14
CA PHE A 482 -22.75 32.46 -22.93
C PHE A 482 -21.24 32.64 -23.15
N HIS A 483 -20.86 33.55 -24.05
CA HIS A 483 -19.45 33.76 -24.43
C HIS A 483 -18.52 34.11 -23.26
N CYS A 484 -18.95 34.97 -22.32
CA CYS A 484 -18.11 35.31 -21.16
C CYS A 484 -17.82 34.10 -20.27
N LYS A 485 -18.84 33.28 -19.95
CA LYS A 485 -18.64 32.05 -19.17
C LYS A 485 -17.79 31.02 -19.92
N ALA A 486 -17.93 30.94 -21.24
CA ALA A 486 -17.06 30.09 -22.05
C ALA A 486 -15.59 30.55 -22.03
N GLN A 487 -15.33 31.87 -21.95
CA GLN A 487 -13.99 32.41 -21.78
C GLN A 487 -13.41 32.09 -20.40
N GLU A 488 -14.22 32.17 -19.33
CA GLU A 488 -13.82 31.74 -17.98
C GLU A 488 -13.43 30.25 -17.98
N MET A 489 -14.24 29.40 -18.63
CA MET A 489 -13.94 27.97 -18.77
C MET A 489 -12.65 27.72 -19.58
N GLU A 490 -12.39 28.52 -20.62
CA GLU A 490 -11.12 28.45 -21.40
C GLU A 490 -9.91 28.79 -20.54
N ALA A 491 -10.01 29.80 -19.66
CA ALA A 491 -8.95 30.15 -18.72
C ALA A 491 -8.66 28.98 -17.76
N GLN A 492 -9.69 28.37 -17.17
CA GLN A 492 -9.53 27.19 -16.32
C GLN A 492 -8.90 25.99 -17.06
N ILE A 493 -9.26 25.77 -18.33
CA ILE A 493 -8.66 24.70 -19.15
C ILE A 493 -7.17 24.99 -19.38
N LYS A 494 -6.79 26.25 -19.58
CA LYS A 494 -5.40 26.66 -19.73
C LYS A 494 -4.62 26.42 -18.43
N ASP A 495 -5.18 26.81 -17.29
CA ASP A 495 -4.55 26.61 -15.98
C ASP A 495 -4.34 25.11 -15.70
N LEU A 496 -5.35 24.27 -15.96
CA LEU A 496 -5.22 22.82 -15.85
C LEU A 496 -4.12 22.23 -16.74
N ARG A 497 -3.96 22.72 -17.97
CA ARG A 497 -2.87 22.29 -18.86
C ARG A 497 -1.51 22.72 -18.32
N MET A 498 -1.41 23.93 -17.78
CA MET A 498 -0.17 24.42 -17.15
C MET A 498 0.21 23.58 -15.93
N GLU A 499 -0.75 23.30 -15.03
CA GLU A 499 -0.53 22.43 -13.87
C GLU A 499 -0.05 21.03 -14.29
N GLN A 500 -0.63 20.45 -15.35
CA GLN A 500 -0.19 19.16 -15.86
C GLN A 500 1.24 19.24 -16.41
N GLU A 501 1.57 20.27 -17.19
CA GLU A 501 2.93 20.47 -17.71
C GLU A 501 3.96 20.66 -16.59
N GLU A 502 3.61 21.39 -15.53
CA GLU A 502 4.46 21.57 -14.35
C GLU A 502 4.68 20.25 -13.62
N GLN A 503 3.61 19.45 -13.42
CA GLN A 503 3.72 18.12 -12.85
C GLN A 503 4.60 17.22 -13.73
N GLU A 504 4.44 17.21 -15.05
CA GLU A 504 5.30 16.45 -15.98
C GLU A 504 6.78 16.88 -15.89
N LYS A 505 7.05 18.19 -15.73
CA LYS A 505 8.42 18.72 -15.57
C LYS A 505 9.04 18.37 -14.22
N ALA A 506 8.26 18.37 -13.14
CA ALA A 506 8.73 18.06 -11.79
C ALA A 506 8.98 16.55 -11.57
N LYS A 507 8.35 15.69 -12.36
CA LYS A 507 8.41 14.22 -12.23
C LYS A 507 9.83 13.64 -12.11
N PRO A 508 10.78 13.91 -13.03
CA PRO A 508 12.11 13.31 -12.93
C PRO A 508 12.81 13.66 -11.61
N SER A 509 12.59 14.87 -11.09
CA SER A 509 13.13 15.31 -9.81
C SER A 509 12.49 14.58 -8.63
N ILE A 510 11.16 14.46 -8.60
CA ILE A 510 10.42 13.77 -7.53
C ILE A 510 10.80 12.29 -7.50
N TRP A 511 10.89 11.63 -8.66
CA TRP A 511 11.31 10.24 -8.77
C TRP A 511 12.73 10.05 -8.28
N LYS A 512 13.65 10.93 -8.68
CA LYS A 512 15.02 10.91 -8.18
C LYS A 512 15.07 11.08 -6.67
N GLN A 513 14.34 12.05 -6.11
CA GLN A 513 14.29 12.29 -4.66
C GLN A 513 13.74 11.07 -3.90
N ALA A 514 12.66 10.45 -4.38
CA ALA A 514 12.09 9.25 -3.77
C ALA A 514 13.08 8.08 -3.78
N LEU A 515 13.82 7.89 -4.89
CA LEU A 515 14.87 6.88 -5.00
C LEU A 515 16.08 7.17 -4.12
N ASP A 516 16.54 8.42 -4.06
CA ASP A 516 17.66 8.88 -3.23
C ASP A 516 17.31 8.72 -1.74
N ASN A 517 16.05 8.98 -1.38
CA ASN A 517 15.49 8.77 -0.05
C ASN A 517 15.61 7.30 0.39
N ILE A 518 15.21 6.35 -0.46
CA ILE A 518 15.40 4.92 -0.18
C ILE A 518 16.90 4.57 -0.12
N GLY A 519 17.71 5.15 -1.02
CA GLY A 519 19.16 4.91 -1.07
C GLY A 519 19.88 5.31 0.21
N THR A 520 19.54 6.47 0.75
CA THR A 520 20.12 6.96 2.01
C THR A 520 19.66 6.12 3.19
N ALA A 521 18.40 5.67 3.21
CA ALA A 521 17.91 4.80 4.26
C ALA A 521 18.65 3.46 4.29
N ALA A 522 18.89 2.81 3.13
CA ALA A 522 19.66 1.56 3.06
C ALA A 522 21.08 1.69 3.65
N LEU A 523 21.73 2.85 3.49
CA LEU A 523 23.04 3.14 4.06
C LEU A 523 23.02 3.39 5.58
N MET A 524 21.85 3.73 6.14
CA MET A 524 21.69 4.22 7.51
C MET A 524 20.99 3.23 8.45
N ILE A 525 20.54 2.06 7.98
CA ILE A 525 19.84 1.08 8.85
C ILE A 525 20.83 0.53 9.91
N PRO A 526 20.65 0.88 11.20
CA PRO A 526 21.55 0.47 12.26
C PRO A 526 21.32 -1.00 12.61
N GLY A 527 22.39 -1.80 12.64
CA GLY A 527 22.34 -3.21 13.06
C GLY A 527 23.50 -4.03 12.51
N TRP A 528 23.95 -3.69 11.31
CA TRP A 528 24.99 -4.43 10.63
C TRP A 528 26.41 -4.13 11.13
N GLY A 529 26.68 -2.93 11.64
CA GLY A 529 27.92 -2.65 12.37
C GLY A 529 28.12 -3.54 13.61
N LYS A 530 27.04 -4.09 14.20
CA LYS A 530 27.13 -5.07 15.30
C LYS A 530 27.35 -6.51 14.81
N LEU A 531 26.78 -6.89 13.65
CA LEU A 531 27.06 -8.18 13.00
C LEU A 531 28.47 -8.24 12.37
N ILE A 532 28.96 -7.11 11.86
CA ILE A 532 30.29 -6.93 11.27
C ILE A 532 31.37 -6.67 12.34
N GLY A 533 31.00 -6.02 13.45
CA GLY A 533 31.93 -5.52 14.47
C GLY A 533 32.55 -6.57 15.40
N VAL A 534 32.08 -7.81 15.39
CA VAL A 534 32.66 -8.88 16.22
C VAL A 534 33.95 -9.45 15.59
N GLY A 535 34.12 -9.36 14.26
CA GLY A 535 35.33 -9.85 13.57
C GLY A 535 36.48 -8.84 13.47
N MET A 536 36.19 -7.53 13.49
CA MET A 536 37.19 -6.49 13.21
C MET A 536 38.24 -6.26 14.32
N LYS A 537 38.03 -6.78 15.53
CA LYS A 537 39.03 -6.66 16.62
C LYS A 537 40.27 -7.56 16.46
N VAL A 538 40.25 -8.51 15.52
CA VAL A 538 41.38 -9.45 15.33
C VAL A 538 42.30 -9.02 14.17
N GLY A 539 41.79 -8.27 13.19
CA GLY A 539 42.55 -7.87 12.00
C GLY A 539 43.63 -6.79 12.22
N SER A 540 43.59 -6.03 13.32
CA SER A 540 44.60 -4.99 13.58
C SER A 540 45.91 -5.50 14.17
N HIS A 541 45.99 -6.79 14.56
CA HIS A 541 47.17 -7.35 15.22
C HIS A 541 48.13 -8.12 14.28
N PHE A 542 47.79 -8.27 12.99
CA PHE A 542 48.57 -9.03 12.00
C PHE A 542 49.18 -8.19 10.87
N MET A 543 49.16 -6.86 10.98
CA MET A 543 49.90 -5.94 10.10
C MET A 543 50.97 -5.14 10.87
N LYS A 544 51.78 -5.83 11.67
CA LYS A 544 53.11 -5.37 12.11
C LYS A 544 54.09 -6.52 12.18
#